data_AF-A0A8I1SQ66-F1
#
_entry.id   AF-A0A8I1SQ66-F1
#
_cell.length_a   1.000
_cell.length_b   1.000
_cell.length_c   1.000
_cell.angle_alpha   90.00
_cell.angle_beta   90.00
_cell.angle_gamma   90.00
#
_symmetry.space_group_name_H-M   'P 1'
#
loop_
_entity.id
_entity.type
_entity.pdbx_description
1 polymer ?
#
loop_
_entity_poly.entity_id
_entity_poly.type
_entity_poly.pdbx_seq_one_letter_code
_entity_poly.pdbx_strand_id
1 'polypeptide(L)'
;MLSGRVADRLFGALARLAALLTLGLLLAILASLLVGAWPAIYEYGLSFLGRSVWDPVRNEYGGLVMIYGTLATSAIALLIAVPVSFGIALFLTELSPAWLKRPLGTAVELLAAVPSIVYGMWGL
;
A
#
# COMPACT_ATOMS: atom_id res chain seq x y z
N MET A 1 44.54 4.00 5.84
CA MET A 1 43.90 2.69 5.58
C MET A 1 43.31 2.17 6.89
N LEU A 2 42.05 2.51 7.19
CA LEU A 2 41.36 1.94 8.34
C LEU A 2 41.25 0.43 8.11
N SER A 3 41.82 -0.38 8.99
CA SER A 3 41.81 -1.85 8.91
C SER A 3 40.39 -2.35 8.65
N GLY A 4 40.17 -3.19 7.64
CA GLY A 4 38.84 -3.64 7.20
C GLY A 4 37.92 -4.11 8.33
N ARG A 5 38.50 -4.66 9.40
CA ARG A 5 37.79 -5.08 10.62
C ARG A 5 37.06 -3.95 11.35
N VAL A 6 37.57 -2.72 11.32
CA VAL A 6 36.93 -1.55 11.96
C VAL A 6 35.79 -1.05 11.10
N ALA A 7 35.98 -1.00 9.77
CA ALA A 7 34.94 -0.62 8.83
C ALA A 7 33.75 -1.60 8.87
N ASP A 8 34.01 -2.91 8.90
CA ASP A 8 32.97 -3.94 8.98
C ASP A 8 32.15 -3.86 10.27
N ARG A 9 32.80 -3.57 11.41
CA ARG A 9 32.10 -3.40 12.69
C ARG A 9 31.27 -2.13 12.72
N LEU A 10 31.79 -1.02 12.17
CA LEU A 10 31.06 0.24 12.09
C LEU A 10 29.82 0.09 11.19
N PHE A 11 29.99 -0.53 10.02
CA PHE A 11 28.90 -0.83 9.11
C PHE A 11 27.85 -1.72 9.78
N GLY A 12 28.28 -2.82 10.42
CA GLY A 12 27.36 -3.72 11.14
C GLY A 12 26.61 -3.02 12.28
N ALA A 13 27.25 -2.11 13.02
CA ALA A 13 26.61 -1.33 14.07
C ALA A 13 25.57 -0.35 13.50
N LEU A 14 25.90 0.37 12.42
CA LEU A 14 24.99 1.30 11.75
C LEU A 14 23.80 0.57 11.13
N ALA A 15 24.01 -0.57 10.48
CA ALA A 15 22.94 -1.38 9.92
C ALA A 15 22.00 -1.90 11.01
N ARG A 16 22.55 -2.38 12.15
CA ARG A 16 21.75 -2.79 13.31
C ARG A 16 20.97 -1.63 13.92
N LEU A 17 21.60 -0.45 14.04
CA LEU A 17 20.94 0.75 14.53
C LEU A 17 19.78 1.16 13.62
N ALA A 18 19.99 1.16 12.29
CA ALA A 18 18.96 1.48 11.31
C ALA A 18 17.78 0.49 11.39
N ALA A 19 18.06 -0.81 11.53
CA ALA A 19 17.04 -1.83 11.71
C ALA A 19 16.25 -1.63 13.01
N LEU A 20 16.94 -1.40 14.14
CA LEU A 20 16.31 -1.14 15.44
C LEU A 20 15.50 0.16 15.44
N LEU A 21 15.99 1.21 14.78
CA LEU A 21 15.29 2.49 14.65
C LEU A 21 14.04 2.34 13.79
N THR A 22 14.13 1.62 12.67
CA THR A 22 12.97 1.35 11.80
C THR A 22 11.92 0.54 12.56
N LEU A 23 12.34 -0.51 13.28
CA LEU A 23 11.44 -1.30 14.11
C LEU A 23 10.82 -0.46 15.24
N GLY A 24 11.62 0.37 15.91
CA GLY A 24 11.16 1.29 16.96
C GLY A 24 10.14 2.31 16.44
N LEU A 25 10.36 2.87 15.24
CA LEU A 25 9.40 3.75 14.57
C LEU A 25 8.10 3.03 14.24
N LEU A 26 8.17 1.81 13.71
CA LEU A 26 6.97 1.00 13.45
C LEU A 26 6.17 0.77 14.73
N LEU A 27 6.83 0.41 15.83
CA LEU A 27 6.18 0.25 17.13
C LEU A 27 5.59 1.55 17.65
N ALA A 28 6.29 2.68 17.50
CA ALA A 28 5.79 3.99 17.90
C ALA A 28 4.55 4.41 17.09
N ILE A 29 4.53 4.15 15.77
CA ILE A 29 3.37 4.40 14.92
C ILE A 29 2.19 3.53 15.34
N LEU A 30 2.41 2.23 15.60
CA LEU A 30 1.36 1.34 16.09
C LEU A 30 0.80 1.80 17.44
N ALA A 31 1.65 2.18 18.39
CA ALA A 31 1.21 2.71 19.68
C ALA A 31 0.41 4.00 19.53
N SER A 32 0.88 4.93 18.69
CA SER A 32 0.17 6.18 18.39
C SER A 32 -1.23 5.93 17.80
N LEU A 33 -1.33 5.03 16.83
CA LEU A 33 -2.61 4.63 16.23
C LEU A 33 -3.55 4.00 17.24
N LEU A 34 -3.06 3.10 18.10
CA LEU A 34 -3.87 2.45 19.13
C LEU A 34 -4.40 3.46 20.16
N VAL A 35 -3.56 4.38 20.63
CA VAL A 35 -3.97 5.43 21.57
C VAL A 35 -4.99 6.37 20.91
N GLY A 36 -4.76 6.78 19.66
CA GLY A 36 -5.68 7.65 18.93
C GLY A 36 -7.03 6.98 18.62
N ALA A 37 -7.04 5.68 18.33
CA ALA A 37 -8.24 4.91 18.04
C ALA A 37 -8.99 4.42 19.30
N TRP A 38 -8.35 4.44 20.47
CA TRP A 38 -8.90 3.86 21.71
C TRP A 38 -10.32 4.34 22.05
N PRO A 39 -10.66 5.64 22.00
CA PRO A 39 -12.01 6.10 22.30
C PRO A 39 -13.06 5.53 21.34
N ALA A 40 -12.73 5.43 20.05
CA ALA A 40 -13.62 4.86 19.04
C ALA A 40 -13.80 3.36 19.23
N ILE A 41 -12.74 2.63 19.56
CA ILE A 41 -12.81 1.20 19.86
C ILE A 41 -13.70 0.93 21.07
N TYR A 42 -13.60 1.76 22.11
CA TYR A 42 -14.44 1.64 23.30
C TYR A 42 -15.92 1.90 23.01
N GLU A 43 -16.22 2.97 22.26
CA GLU A 43 -17.60 3.39 21.94
C GLU A 43 -18.31 2.40 21.00
N TYR A 44 -17.66 2.00 19.90
CA TYR A 44 -18.32 1.19 18.86
C TYR A 44 -18.04 -0.31 19.00
N GLY A 45 -16.92 -0.69 19.63
CA GLY A 45 -16.52 -2.08 19.84
C GLY A 45 -16.55 -2.92 18.56
N LEU A 46 -16.87 -4.20 18.70
CA LEU A 46 -17.01 -5.13 17.57
C LEU A 46 -18.24 -4.84 16.71
N SER A 47 -19.24 -4.13 17.24
CA SER A 47 -20.47 -3.80 16.51
C SER A 47 -20.18 -2.89 15.30
N PHE A 48 -19.09 -2.11 15.36
CA PHE A 48 -18.59 -1.29 14.26
C PHE A 48 -18.48 -2.06 12.93
N LEU A 49 -18.00 -3.31 12.98
CA LEU A 49 -17.73 -4.11 11.78
C LEU A 49 -19.02 -4.53 11.04
N GLY A 50 -20.14 -4.69 11.75
CA GLY A 50 -21.42 -5.10 11.18
C GLY A 50 -22.41 -3.94 10.96
N ARG A 51 -22.14 -2.76 11.50
CA ARG A 51 -23.04 -1.60 11.37
C ARG A 51 -22.79 -0.89 10.04
N SER A 52 -23.85 -0.66 9.28
CA SER A 52 -23.81 0.07 8.00
C SER A 52 -24.13 1.56 8.11
N VAL A 53 -24.59 2.02 9.28
CA VAL A 53 -24.97 3.43 9.49
C VAL A 53 -23.72 4.30 9.50
N TRP A 54 -23.72 5.34 8.67
CA TRP A 54 -22.70 6.39 8.65
C TRP A 54 -23.39 7.75 8.70
N ASP A 55 -23.53 8.30 9.90
CA ASP A 55 -24.14 9.61 10.17
C ASP A 55 -23.20 10.48 11.02
N PRO A 56 -22.38 11.33 10.36
CA PRO A 56 -21.48 12.25 11.04
C PRO A 56 -22.19 13.33 11.86
N VAL A 57 -23.46 13.65 11.54
CA VAL A 57 -24.23 14.67 12.26
C VAL A 57 -24.64 14.14 13.63
N ARG A 58 -24.96 12.85 13.71
CA ARG A 58 -25.39 12.18 14.95
C ARG A 58 -24.26 11.44 15.65
N ASN A 59 -23.02 11.54 15.16
CA ASN A 59 -21.87 10.76 15.63
C ASN A 59 -22.13 9.25 15.63
N GLU A 60 -22.83 8.73 14.62
CA GLU A 60 -23.01 7.29 14.44
C GLU A 60 -22.12 6.79 13.31
N TYR A 61 -21.09 6.00 13.64
CA TYR A 61 -20.16 5.46 12.65
C TYR A 61 -20.21 3.93 12.63
N GLY A 62 -20.37 3.40 11.43
CA GLY A 62 -20.35 1.98 11.11
C GLY A 62 -19.31 1.70 10.02
N GLY A 63 -18.52 0.65 10.22
CA GLY A 63 -17.43 0.27 9.34
C GLY A 63 -17.87 -0.55 8.14
N LEU A 64 -19.05 -1.16 8.17
CA LEU A 64 -19.44 -2.17 7.17
C LEU A 64 -19.46 -1.61 5.74
N VAL A 65 -19.96 -0.37 5.56
CA VAL A 65 -20.01 0.27 4.24
C VAL A 65 -18.61 0.51 3.68
N MET A 66 -17.67 0.95 4.51
CA MET A 66 -16.29 1.21 4.11
C MET A 66 -15.53 -0.09 3.81
N ILE A 67 -15.75 -1.12 4.62
CA ILE A 67 -15.18 -2.46 4.42
C ILE A 67 -15.70 -3.05 3.11
N TYR A 68 -17.03 -3.09 2.93
CA TYR A 68 -17.65 -3.60 1.72
C TYR A 68 -17.23 -2.80 0.49
N GLY A 69 -17.25 -1.47 0.56
CA GLY A 69 -16.85 -0.60 -0.55
C GLY A 69 -15.41 -0.87 -0.98
N THR A 70 -14.47 -0.96 -0.04
CA THR A 70 -13.06 -1.30 -0.33
C THR A 70 -12.94 -2.69 -0.96
N LEU A 71 -13.61 -3.70 -0.39
CA LEU A 71 -13.52 -5.07 -0.90
C LEU A 71 -14.15 -5.20 -2.29
N ALA A 72 -15.33 -4.64 -2.51
CA ALA A 72 -16.03 -4.69 -3.78
C ALA A 72 -15.25 -3.96 -4.89
N THR A 73 -14.77 -2.74 -4.62
CA THR A 73 -13.96 -1.97 -5.58
C THR A 73 -12.64 -2.68 -5.88
N SER A 74 -11.95 -3.20 -4.86
CA SER A 74 -10.71 -3.98 -5.06
C SER A 74 -10.95 -5.25 -5.86
N ALA A 75 -12.05 -5.96 -5.61
CA ALA A 75 -12.39 -7.17 -6.36
C ALA A 75 -12.68 -6.88 -7.83
N ILE A 76 -13.45 -5.82 -8.12
CA ILE A 76 -13.71 -5.37 -9.50
C ILE A 76 -12.41 -4.95 -10.18
N ALA A 77 -11.57 -4.18 -9.49
CA ALA A 77 -10.28 -3.74 -10.01
C ALA A 77 -9.39 -4.94 -10.35
N LEU A 78 -9.28 -5.94 -9.48
CA LEU A 78 -8.51 -7.16 -9.74
C LEU A 78 -9.10 -7.98 -10.89
N LEU A 79 -10.42 -8.10 -10.95
CA LEU A 79 -11.09 -8.86 -12.01
C LEU A 79 -10.80 -8.29 -13.41
N ILE A 80 -10.61 -6.97 -13.51
CA ILE A 80 -10.26 -6.30 -14.77
C ILE A 80 -8.74 -6.27 -14.98
N ALA A 81 -7.98 -5.86 -13.96
CA ALA A 81 -6.54 -5.65 -14.07
C ALA A 81 -5.80 -6.96 -14.36
N VAL A 82 -6.19 -8.06 -13.71
CA VAL A 82 -5.47 -9.34 -13.84
C VAL A 82 -5.50 -9.87 -15.27
N PRO A 83 -6.65 -10.05 -15.94
CA PRO A 83 -6.68 -10.49 -17.35
C PRO A 83 -5.92 -9.55 -18.29
N VAL A 84 -6.04 -8.24 -18.09
CA VAL A 84 -5.35 -7.24 -18.91
C VAL A 84 -3.83 -7.34 -18.74
N SER A 85 -3.34 -7.45 -17.49
CA SER A 85 -1.92 -7.64 -17.20
C SER A 85 -1.37 -8.92 -17.82
N PHE A 86 -2.12 -10.03 -17.77
CA PHE A 86 -1.73 -11.27 -18.45
C PHE A 86 -1.67 -11.09 -19.98
N GLY A 87 -2.65 -10.41 -20.57
CA GLY A 87 -2.66 -10.12 -22.01
C GLY A 87 -1.45 -9.29 -22.47
N ILE A 88 -1.12 -8.24 -21.72
CA ILE A 88 0.06 -7.40 -21.99
C ILE A 88 1.35 -8.22 -21.83
N ALA A 89 1.47 -9.01 -20.76
CA ALA A 89 2.65 -9.84 -20.51
C ALA A 89 2.86 -10.86 -21.64
N LEU A 90 1.81 -11.59 -22.03
CA LEU A 90 1.89 -12.58 -23.09
C LEU A 90 2.22 -11.92 -24.45
N PHE A 91 1.60 -10.78 -24.75
CA PHE A 91 1.92 -10.03 -25.97
C PHE A 91 3.40 -9.61 -26.01
N LEU A 92 3.93 -9.00 -24.94
CA LEU A 92 5.32 -8.53 -24.89
C LEU A 92 6.36 -9.66 -24.93
N THR A 93 5.97 -10.85 -24.48
CA THR A 93 6.89 -12.00 -24.38
C THR A 93 6.89 -12.81 -25.67
N GLU A 94 5.71 -13.14 -26.20
CA GLU A 94 5.54 -14.12 -27.28
C GLU A 94 5.19 -13.51 -28.64
N LEU A 95 4.50 -12.36 -28.67
CA LEU A 95 3.88 -11.85 -29.90
C LEU A 95 4.46 -10.50 -30.37
N SER A 96 5.16 -9.77 -29.50
CA SER A 96 5.56 -8.39 -29.75
C SER A 96 6.73 -8.31 -30.75
N PRO A 97 6.63 -7.50 -31.80
CA PRO A 97 7.75 -7.24 -32.69
C PRO A 97 8.89 -6.51 -31.95
N ALA A 98 10.14 -6.76 -32.38
CA ALA A 98 11.34 -6.33 -31.67
C ALA A 98 11.42 -4.81 -31.43
N TRP A 99 10.90 -4.01 -32.35
CA TRP A 99 10.89 -2.54 -32.25
C TRP A 99 9.86 -2.00 -31.25
N LEU A 100 8.79 -2.74 -30.98
CA LEU A 100 7.67 -2.31 -30.12
C LEU A 100 7.84 -2.76 -28.66
N LYS A 101 8.60 -3.83 -28.43
CA LYS A 101 8.83 -4.41 -27.10
C LYS A 101 9.39 -3.39 -26.09
N ARG A 102 10.37 -2.59 -26.54
CA ARG A 102 11.07 -1.60 -25.72
C ARG A 102 10.19 -0.41 -25.31
N PRO A 103 9.52 0.31 -26.23
CA PRO A 103 8.67 1.43 -25.85
C PRO A 103 7.46 1.00 -25.00
N LEU A 104 6.82 -0.13 -25.30
CA LEU A 104 5.70 -0.61 -24.48
C LEU A 104 6.13 -1.04 -23.09
N GLY A 105 7.27 -1.76 -22.97
CA GLY A 105 7.82 -2.12 -21.66
C GLY A 105 8.10 -0.89 -20.81
N THR A 106 8.75 0.12 -21.38
CA THR A 106 8.99 1.40 -20.68
C THR A 106 7.69 2.09 -20.30
N ALA A 107 6.66 2.11 -21.15
CA ALA A 107 5.37 2.71 -20.80
C ALA A 107 4.70 2.02 -19.60
N VAL A 108 4.77 0.69 -19.51
CA VAL A 108 4.23 -0.09 -18.38
C VAL A 108 5.03 0.20 -17.10
N GLU A 109 6.37 0.22 -17.17
CA GLU A 109 7.23 0.56 -16.05
C GLU A 109 6.97 1.99 -15.54
N LEU A 110 6.81 2.95 -16.46
CA LEU A 110 6.48 4.33 -16.12
C LEU A 110 5.10 4.42 -15.46
N LEU A 111 4.09 3.70 -15.96
CA LEU A 111 2.77 3.65 -15.36
C LEU A 111 2.83 3.20 -13.89
N ALA A 112 3.66 2.19 -13.59
CA ALA A 112 3.87 1.68 -12.23
C ALA A 112 4.65 2.65 -11.33
N ALA A 113 5.47 3.52 -11.91
CA ALA A 113 6.24 4.54 -11.18
C ALA A 113 5.44 5.81 -10.85
N VAL A 114 4.29 6.03 -11.50
CA VAL A 114 3.44 7.19 -11.21
C VAL A 114 2.90 7.11 -9.78
N PRO A 115 3.03 8.19 -8.98
CA PRO A 115 2.49 8.23 -7.63
C PRO A 115 0.97 8.04 -7.60
N SER A 116 0.48 7.28 -6.63
CA SER A 116 -0.96 7.00 -6.48
C SER A 116 -1.82 8.27 -6.36
N ILE A 117 -1.28 9.36 -5.81
CA ILE A 117 -1.99 10.64 -5.68
C ILE A 117 -2.31 11.27 -7.04
N VAL A 118 -1.46 11.06 -8.06
CA VAL A 118 -1.68 11.60 -9.41
C VAL A 118 -2.87 10.90 -10.05
N TYR A 119 -2.98 9.58 -9.92
CA TYR A 119 -4.13 8.83 -10.38
C TYR A 119 -5.41 9.22 -9.62
N GLY A 120 -5.29 9.47 -8.30
CA GLY A 120 -6.42 9.93 -7.48
C GLY A 120 -6.96 11.30 -7.90
N MET A 121 -6.08 12.26 -8.20
CA MET A 121 -6.48 13.61 -8.63
C MET A 121 -7.11 13.63 -10.03
N TRP A 122 -6.78 12.69 -10.91
CA TRP A 122 -7.35 12.64 -12.26
C TRP A 122 -8.85 12.28 -12.28
N GLY A 123 -9.35 11.61 -11.24
CA GLY A 123 -10.75 11.17 -11.13
C GLY A 123 -11.67 12.11 -10.33
N LEU A 124 -11.17 13.26 -9.86
CA LEU A 124 -11.93 14.29 -9.12
C LEU A 124 -12.27 15.48 -10.04
#